data_AF-A0A2M7PML9-F1
#
_entry.id   AF-A0A2M7PML9-F1
#
_cell.length_a   1.000
_cell.length_b   1.000
_cell.length_c   1.000
_cell.angle_alpha   90.00
_cell.angle_beta   90.00
_cell.angle_gamma   90.00
#
_symmetry.space_group_name_H-M   'P 1'
#
loop_
_entity.id
_entity.type
_entity.pdbx_description
1 polymer ?
#
loop_
_entity_poly.entity_id
_entity_poly.type
_entity_poly.pdbx_seq_one_letter_code
_entity_poly.pdbx_strand_id
1 'polypeptide(L)'
;GWYKESGCTNAWDFATDTVTSNITLYAKWTPLYALRDTGPAGGLIFYVKEGGYSDGWMYLEAAPASTEWTGKQWGSYGTLIGGTGTGIGTGQSNTTIIVNWLNSNTDDTYGD
;
A
#
# COMPACT_ATOMS: atom_id res chain seq x y z
N GLY A 1 8.92 21.61 0.41
CA GLY A 1 9.45 22.84 1.05
C GLY A 1 8.44 23.96 0.93
N TRP A 2 8.66 25.10 1.61
CA TRP A 2 7.81 26.30 1.52
C TRP A 2 8.38 27.31 0.53
N TYR A 3 7.51 28.00 -0.21
CA TYR A 3 7.87 28.92 -1.28
C TYR A 3 7.15 30.27 -1.14
N LYS A 4 7.77 31.32 -1.67
CA LYS A 4 7.30 32.71 -1.54
C LYS A 4 6.14 33.04 -2.48
N GLU A 5 5.86 32.17 -3.45
CA GLU A 5 4.77 32.34 -4.43
C GLU A 5 4.17 31.00 -4.88
N SER A 6 2.97 31.05 -5.45
CA SER A 6 2.22 29.87 -5.91
C SER A 6 2.93 29.07 -7.00
N GLY A 7 3.76 29.72 -7.81
CA GLY A 7 4.59 29.08 -8.83
C GLY A 7 5.73 28.22 -8.26
N CYS A 8 5.95 28.26 -6.93
CA CYS A 8 6.96 27.46 -6.23
C CYS A 8 8.35 27.49 -6.89
N THR A 9 8.82 28.70 -7.20
CA THR A 9 10.10 28.98 -7.85
C THR A 9 11.15 29.47 -6.84
N ASN A 10 10.77 30.37 -5.93
CA ASN A 10 11.64 30.91 -4.88
C ASN A 10 11.30 30.25 -3.53
N ALA A 11 12.21 29.42 -3.02
CA ALA A 11 12.05 28.80 -1.72
C ALA A 11 12.16 29.82 -0.58
N TRP A 12 11.44 29.58 0.51
CA TRP A 12 11.63 30.27 1.79
C TRP A 12 12.83 29.67 2.53
N ASP A 13 13.79 30.51 2.87
CA ASP A 13 14.96 30.14 3.67
C ASP A 13 14.69 30.44 5.15
N PHE A 14 14.50 29.40 5.95
CA PHE A 14 14.23 29.53 7.38
C PHE A 14 15.39 30.11 8.20
N ALA A 15 16.62 30.12 7.67
CA ALA A 15 17.78 30.67 8.36
C ALA A 15 17.93 32.18 8.10
N THR A 16 17.50 32.68 6.95
CA THR A 16 17.78 34.07 6.53
C THR A 16 16.54 34.92 6.28
N ASP A 17 15.42 34.31 5.86
CA ASP A 17 14.19 35.06 5.60
C ASP A 17 13.46 35.37 6.90
N THR A 18 12.97 36.61 7.02
CA THR A 18 12.24 37.10 8.20
C THR A 18 10.85 37.58 7.82
N VAL A 19 9.86 37.30 8.66
CA VAL A 19 8.48 37.78 8.50
C VAL A 19 8.37 39.19 9.09
N THR A 20 8.31 40.22 8.24
CA THR A 20 8.18 41.63 8.67
C THR A 20 6.75 42.16 8.60
N SER A 21 5.85 41.42 7.97
CA SER A 21 4.42 41.69 7.85
C SER A 21 3.69 40.37 7.55
N ASN A 22 2.35 40.40 7.45
CA ASN A 22 1.60 39.20 7.06
C ASN A 22 2.05 38.70 5.68
N ILE A 23 2.47 37.44 5.61
CA ILE A 23 2.87 36.77 4.37
C ILE A 23 2.06 35.49 4.16
N THR A 24 1.96 35.07 2.91
CA THR A 24 1.44 33.75 2.52
C THR A 24 2.60 32.94 1.95
N LEU A 25 2.82 31.74 2.50
CA LEU A 25 3.78 30.77 1.96
C LEU A 25 3.03 29.63 1.27
N TYR A 26 3.63 29.10 0.19
CA TYR A 26 3.07 28.05 -0.64
C TYR A 26 3.86 26.76 -0.43
N ALA A 27 3.19 25.70 0.00
CA ALA A 27 3.83 24.40 0.15
C ALA A 27 3.98 23.73 -1.22
N LYS A 28 5.20 23.32 -1.57
CA LYS A 28 5.47 22.40 -2.68
C LYS A 28 5.72 21.01 -2.10
N TRP A 29 4.77 20.12 -2.35
CA TRP A 29 4.90 18.69 -2.06
C TRP A 29 5.50 18.02 -3.29
N THR A 30 6.80 17.73 -3.23
CA THR A 30 7.41 16.82 -4.20
C THR A 30 7.06 15.41 -3.73
N PRO A 31 6.53 14.53 -4.61
CA PRO A 31 6.38 13.13 -4.26
C PRO A 31 7.75 12.62 -3.81
N LEU A 32 7.84 12.12 -2.57
CA LEU A 32 9.08 11.53 -2.05
C LEU A 32 9.51 10.30 -2.87
N TYR A 33 8.55 9.71 -3.59
CA TYR A 33 8.71 8.51 -4.37
C TYR A 33 8.02 8.65 -5.73
N ALA A 34 8.62 8.06 -6.75
CA ALA A 34 8.10 7.92 -8.10
C ALA A 34 7.56 6.51 -8.34
N LEU A 35 6.87 6.35 -9.47
CA LEU A 35 6.52 5.03 -10.00
C LEU A 35 7.78 4.17 -10.13
N ARG A 36 7.70 2.92 -9.65
CA ARG A 36 8.79 1.91 -9.61
C ARG A 36 9.88 2.13 -8.56
N ASP A 37 9.79 3.17 -7.73
CA ASP A 37 10.65 3.25 -6.55
C ASP A 37 10.32 2.14 -5.55
N THR A 38 11.31 1.80 -4.72
CA THR A 38 11.08 0.96 -3.54
C THR A 38 10.59 1.83 -2.40
N GLY A 39 9.37 1.59 -1.92
CA GLY A 39 8.78 2.35 -0.82
C GLY A 39 9.26 1.86 0.56
N PRO A 40 8.79 2.49 1.64
CA PRO A 40 9.24 2.22 3.01
C PRO A 40 9.01 0.79 3.50
N ALA A 41 7.97 0.10 3.00
CA ALA A 41 7.78 -1.32 3.34
C ALA A 41 8.65 -2.25 2.50
N GLY A 42 9.52 -1.73 1.63
CA GLY A 42 10.42 -2.50 0.77
C GLY A 42 9.79 -3.01 -0.53
N GLY A 43 8.55 -2.58 -0.82
CA GLY A 43 7.81 -2.98 -1.99
C GLY A 43 7.98 -2.03 -3.17
N LEU A 44 7.66 -2.49 -4.37
CA LEU A 44 7.62 -1.60 -5.54
C LEU A 44 6.35 -0.76 -5.55
N ILE A 45 6.51 0.54 -5.76
CA ILE A 45 5.42 1.48 -5.92
C ILE A 45 4.80 1.33 -7.30
N PHE A 46 3.53 0.95 -7.35
CA PHE A 46 2.77 0.76 -8.60
C PHE A 46 1.75 1.88 -8.85
N TYR A 47 1.50 2.74 -7.86
CA TYR A 47 0.61 3.88 -8.01
C TYR A 47 1.08 5.06 -7.17
N VAL A 48 1.12 6.25 -7.76
CA VAL A 48 1.36 7.53 -7.08
C VAL A 48 0.15 8.42 -7.29
N LYS A 49 -0.39 8.97 -6.21
CA LYS A 49 -1.59 9.82 -6.23
C LYS A 49 -1.30 11.14 -6.94
N GLU A 50 -2.14 11.47 -7.92
CA GLU A 50 -2.13 12.80 -8.51
C GLU A 50 -2.54 13.85 -7.47
N GLY A 51 -1.83 14.98 -7.43
CA GLY A 51 -2.03 16.02 -6.41
C GLY A 51 -1.28 15.79 -5.09
N GLY A 52 -0.56 14.67 -4.95
CA GLY A 52 0.32 14.40 -3.81
C GLY A 52 -0.40 13.92 -2.55
N TYR A 53 0.28 14.03 -1.39
CA TYR A 53 -0.22 13.51 -0.12
C TYR A 53 -1.54 14.17 0.29
N SER A 54 -2.60 13.40 0.35
CA SER A 54 -3.94 13.86 0.74
C SER A 54 -4.74 12.67 1.25
N ASP A 55 -5.68 12.92 2.17
CA ASP A 55 -6.50 11.88 2.83
C ASP A 55 -5.66 10.81 3.56
N GLY A 56 -4.46 11.18 4.02
CA GLY A 56 -3.59 10.28 4.79
C GLY A 56 -2.71 9.33 3.95
N TRP A 57 -2.65 9.49 2.62
CA TRP A 57 -1.83 8.63 1.76
C TRP A 57 -1.30 9.37 0.52
N MET A 58 -0.30 8.78 -0.15
CA MET A 58 0.35 9.35 -1.36
C MET A 58 0.68 8.34 -2.45
N TYR A 59 0.93 7.08 -2.10
CA TYR A 59 1.23 6.02 -3.06
C TYR A 59 0.73 4.66 -2.53
N LEU A 60 0.69 3.68 -3.42
CA LEU A 60 0.48 2.27 -3.08
C LEU A 60 1.71 1.48 -3.52
N GLU A 61 2.21 0.63 -2.63
CA GLU A 61 3.32 -0.29 -2.89
C GLU A 61 2.85 -1.75 -2.78
N ALA A 62 3.47 -2.62 -3.56
CA ALA A 62 3.29 -4.06 -3.41
C ALA A 62 3.92 -4.53 -2.08
N ALA A 63 3.56 -5.71 -1.59
CA ALA A 63 4.35 -6.31 -0.51
C ALA A 63 5.78 -6.60 -1.01
N PRO A 64 6.83 -6.43 -0.20
CA PRO A 64 8.20 -6.73 -0.61
C PRO A 64 8.34 -8.22 -0.93
N ALA A 65 9.25 -8.56 -1.85
CA ALA A 65 9.57 -9.94 -2.21
C ALA A 65 9.95 -10.80 -0.98
N SER A 66 10.55 -10.19 0.05
CA SER A 66 10.89 -10.86 1.31
C SER A 66 9.67 -11.33 2.13
N THR A 67 8.49 -10.78 1.86
CA THR A 67 7.23 -11.19 2.50
C THR A 67 6.39 -12.09 1.61
N GLU A 68 6.84 -12.36 0.38
CA GLU A 68 6.19 -13.35 -0.47
C GLU A 68 6.41 -14.74 0.12
N TRP A 69 5.33 -15.51 0.20
CA TRP A 69 5.41 -16.89 0.65
C TRP A 69 6.09 -17.74 -0.43
N THR A 70 7.14 -18.45 -0.05
CA THR A 70 7.93 -19.34 -0.93
C THR A 70 7.15 -20.59 -1.37
N GLY A 71 6.08 -20.96 -0.67
CA GLY A 71 5.14 -22.02 -1.06
C GLY A 71 3.74 -21.45 -1.23
N LYS A 72 3.36 -21.09 -2.46
CA LYS A 72 1.99 -20.63 -2.76
C LYS A 72 1.05 -21.84 -2.84
N GLN A 73 0.54 -22.29 -1.69
CA GLN A 73 -0.63 -23.16 -1.69
C GLN A 73 -1.87 -22.28 -1.89
N TRP A 74 -2.28 -22.07 -3.14
CA TRP A 74 -3.46 -21.27 -3.51
C TRP A 74 -4.80 -21.89 -3.07
N GLY A 75 -4.74 -23.00 -2.35
CA GLY A 75 -5.82 -23.89 -1.98
C GLY A 75 -5.44 -25.34 -2.29
N SER A 76 -6.32 -26.26 -1.93
CA SER A 76 -6.21 -27.66 -2.35
C SER A 76 -6.92 -27.84 -3.70
N TYR A 77 -6.14 -28.04 -4.78
CA TYR A 77 -6.68 -28.18 -6.13
C TYR A 77 -7.70 -29.33 -6.19
N GLY A 78 -8.86 -29.07 -6.79
CA GLY A 78 -9.91 -30.07 -6.96
C GLY A 78 -10.61 -30.52 -5.67
N THR A 79 -10.36 -29.88 -4.52
CA THR A 79 -11.01 -30.25 -3.25
C THR A 79 -12.31 -29.49 -3.03
N LEU A 80 -13.40 -30.24 -2.87
CA LEU A 80 -14.69 -29.68 -2.48
C LEU A 80 -14.73 -29.47 -0.95
N ILE A 81 -14.84 -28.22 -0.52
CA ILE A 81 -15.04 -27.85 0.88
C ILE A 81 -16.54 -27.64 1.10
N GLY A 82 -17.18 -28.57 1.81
CA GLY A 82 -18.61 -28.51 2.12
C GLY A 82 -18.96 -27.38 3.10
N GLY A 83 -20.25 -27.01 3.15
CA GLY A 83 -20.76 -26.02 4.12
C GLY A 83 -20.69 -24.56 3.67
N THR A 84 -20.14 -24.26 2.49
CA THR A 84 -20.17 -22.91 1.90
C THR A 84 -21.53 -22.58 1.28
N GLY A 85 -21.95 -21.31 1.36
CA GLY A 85 -23.17 -20.81 0.72
C GLY A 85 -22.91 -19.93 -0.51
N THR A 86 -23.92 -19.74 -1.36
CA THR A 86 -23.85 -18.86 -2.56
C THR A 86 -24.63 -17.55 -2.41
N GLY A 87 -25.35 -17.36 -1.30
CA GLY A 87 -26.15 -16.17 -1.03
C GLY A 87 -25.30 -14.93 -0.70
N ILE A 88 -25.88 -13.74 -0.89
CA ILE A 88 -25.28 -12.47 -0.47
C ILE A 88 -25.03 -12.51 1.05
N GLY A 89 -23.84 -12.09 1.49
CA GLY A 89 -23.44 -12.07 2.90
C GLY A 89 -22.77 -13.36 3.41
N THR A 90 -22.76 -14.45 2.63
CA THR A 90 -22.12 -15.71 3.04
C THR A 90 -20.59 -15.70 2.97
N GLY A 91 -20.00 -14.70 2.31
CA GLY A 91 -18.56 -14.65 2.02
C GLY A 91 -17.65 -14.75 3.25
N GLN A 92 -18.05 -14.18 4.39
CA GLN A 92 -17.27 -14.28 5.63
C GLN A 92 -17.28 -15.71 6.17
N SER A 93 -18.45 -16.33 6.32
CA SER A 93 -18.57 -17.72 6.78
C SER A 93 -17.86 -18.69 5.83
N ASN A 94 -17.98 -18.48 4.52
CA ASN A 94 -17.26 -19.27 3.52
C ASN A 94 -15.75 -19.17 3.70
N THR A 95 -15.22 -17.94 3.86
CA THR A 95 -13.79 -17.70 4.09
C THR A 95 -13.32 -18.42 5.35
N THR A 96 -14.07 -18.31 6.45
CA THR A 96 -13.73 -19.01 7.70
C THR A 96 -13.70 -20.53 7.53
N ILE A 97 -14.69 -21.11 6.84
CA ILE A 97 -14.75 -22.57 6.58
C ILE A 97 -13.54 -23.01 5.76
N ILE A 98 -13.23 -22.29 4.68
CA ILE A 98 -12.10 -22.62 3.78
C ILE A 98 -10.76 -22.51 4.52
N VAL A 99 -10.54 -21.43 5.27
CA VAL A 99 -9.29 -21.22 6.03
C VAL A 99 -9.11 -22.27 7.12
N ASN A 100 -10.16 -22.59 7.89
CA ASN A 100 -10.09 -23.62 8.92
C ASN A 100 -9.79 -25.00 8.35
N TRP A 101 -10.41 -25.35 7.22
CA TRP A 101 -10.13 -26.59 6.51
C TRP A 101 -8.66 -26.60 6.04
N LEU A 102 -8.20 -25.57 5.33
CA LEU A 102 -6.83 -25.49 4.83
C LEU A 102 -5.79 -25.60 5.95
N ASN A 103 -5.99 -24.90 7.07
CA ASN A 103 -5.07 -24.98 8.22
C ASN A 103 -5.02 -26.38 8.85
N SER A 104 -6.12 -27.14 8.81
CA SER A 104 -6.21 -28.49 9.40
C SER A 104 -5.82 -29.60 8.43
N ASN A 105 -5.73 -29.28 7.14
CA ASN A 105 -5.47 -30.19 6.03
C ASN A 105 -4.28 -29.71 5.19
N THR A 106 -3.37 -28.93 5.79
CA THR A 106 -2.10 -28.60 5.15
C THR A 106 -1.36 -29.91 4.90
N ASP A 107 -1.38 -30.33 3.65
CA ASP A 107 -0.49 -31.35 3.13
C ASP A 107 0.92 -30.75 3.19
N ASP A 108 1.74 -31.18 4.16
CA ASP A 108 3.19 -30.94 4.17
C ASP A 108 3.89 -31.78 3.08
N THR A 109 3.27 -31.90 1.90
CA THR A 109 3.84 -32.61 0.75
C THR A 109 4.38 -31.58 -0.24
N TYR A 110 5.43 -30.89 0.18
CA TYR A 110 6.51 -30.56 -0.73
C TYR A 110 7.62 -31.61 -0.55
N GLY A 111 7.39 -32.75 -1.18
CA GLY A 111 8.35 -33.80 -1.42
C GLY A 111 7.95 -34.51 -2.69
N ASP A 112 8.20 -33.86 -3.84
CA ASP A 112 8.60 -34.42 -5.14
C ASP A 112 8.70 -33.31 -6.21
#